data_AF-A0A522TMZ0-F1
#
_entry.id   AF-A0A522TMZ0-F1
#
_cell.length_a   1.000
_cell.length_b   1.000
_cell.length_c   1.000
_cell.angle_alpha   90.00
_cell.angle_beta   90.00
_cell.angle_gamma   90.00
#
_symmetry.space_group_name_H-M   'P 1'
#
loop_
_entity.id
_entity.type
_entity.pdbx_description
1 polymer ?
#
loop_
_entity_poly.entity_id
_entity_poly.type
_entity_poly.pdbx_seq_one_letter_code
_entity_poly.pdbx_strand_id
1 'polypeptide(L)' 'MTTINPPVLRPSQAAAYIGLSLPSFWRIAKADPSFPRPFKVGPNSTAVMRRDLDAWLESKRVA' A
#
# COMPACT_ATOMS: atom_id res chain seq x y z
N MET A 1 -6.39 -6.09 25.02
CA MET A 1 -6.82 -5.06 24.03
C MET A 1 -6.55 -5.62 22.66
N THR A 2 -7.56 -5.99 21.89
CA THR A 2 -7.36 -6.61 20.57
C THR A 2 -7.05 -5.50 19.57
N THR A 3 -5.79 -5.38 19.16
CA THR A 3 -5.39 -4.44 18.11
C THR A 3 -6.04 -4.87 16.80
N ILE A 4 -7.13 -4.21 16.44
CA ILE A 4 -7.80 -4.39 15.15
C ILE A 4 -6.83 -3.84 14.11
N ASN A 5 -6.07 -4.70 13.44
CA ASN A 5 -5.20 -4.27 12.36
C ASN A 5 -6.09 -4.04 11.13
N PRO A 6 -6.27 -2.80 10.66
CA PRO A 6 -7.23 -2.52 9.61
C PRO A 6 -6.78 -3.25 8.32
N PRO A 7 -7.68 -3.98 7.65
CA PRO A 7 -7.35 -4.69 6.42
C PRO A 7 -6.96 -3.74 5.27
N VAL A 8 -7.28 -2.45 5.44
CA VAL A 8 -7.05 -1.39 4.47
C VAL A 8 -6.18 -0.30 5.08
N LEU A 9 -5.13 0.09 4.37
CA LEU A 9 -4.19 1.13 4.77
C LEU A 9 -4.34 2.34 3.84
N ARG A 10 -4.36 3.55 4.40
CA ARG A 10 -4.25 4.77 3.58
C ARG A 10 -2.84 4.84 2.96
N PRO A 11 -2.63 5.53 1.83
CA PRO A 11 -1.33 5.69 1.19
C PRO A 11 -0.22 6.13 2.16
N SER A 12 -0.53 7.02 3.11
CA SER A 12 0.43 7.42 4.15
C SER A 12 0.85 6.27 5.06
N GLN A 13 -0.12 5.46 5.52
CA GLN A 13 0.16 4.29 6.36
C GLN A 13 0.83 3.16 5.57
N ALA A 14 0.41 2.96 4.31
CA ALA A 14 1.00 1.99 3.41
C ALA A 14 2.46 2.33 3.10
N ALA A 15 2.75 3.60 2.82
CA ALA A 15 4.11 4.09 2.61
C ALA A 15 4.96 3.89 3.86
N ALA A 16 4.45 4.24 5.04
CA ALA A 16 5.15 3.99 6.30
C ALA A 16 5.38 2.48 6.56
N TYR A 17 4.41 1.63 6.24
CA TYR A 17 4.50 0.18 6.41
C TYR A 17 5.60 -0.45 5.56
N ILE A 18 5.73 -0.01 4.31
CA ILE A 18 6.78 -0.49 3.39
C ILE A 18 8.10 0.28 3.54
N GLY A 19 8.20 1.21 4.50
CA GLY A 19 9.42 2.02 4.74
C GLY A 19 9.72 3.06 3.66
N LEU A 20 8.72 3.51 2.91
CA LEU A 20 8.86 4.50 1.83
C LEU A 20 8.20 5.84 2.16
N SER A 21 8.64 6.88 1.44
CA SER A 21 7.95 8.18 1.44
C SER A 21 6.68 8.13 0.59
N LEU A 22 5.68 8.95 0.93
CA LEU A 22 4.43 9.11 0.18
C LEU A 22 4.66 9.43 -1.32
N PRO A 23 5.59 10.33 -1.71
CA PRO A 23 5.94 10.56 -3.11
C PRO A 23 6.52 9.32 -3.79
N SER A 24 7.41 8.57 -3.10
CA SER A 24 7.97 7.32 -3.62
C SER A 24 6.90 6.27 -3.84
N PHE A 25 5.94 6.17 -2.92
CA PHE A 25 4.78 5.29 -3.05
C PHE A 25 3.99 5.60 -4.32
N TRP A 26 3.64 6.86 -4.59
CA TRP A 26 2.92 7.24 -5.82
C TRP A 26 3.75 7.03 -7.09
N ARG A 27 5.06 7.26 -7.02
CA ARG A 27 5.97 7.01 -8.15
C ARG A 27 5.99 5.53 -8.51
N ILE A 28 6.09 4.64 -7.52
CA ILE A 28 6.08 3.19 -7.74
C ILE A 28 4.69 2.75 -8.20
N ALA A 29 3.62 3.25 -7.58
CA ALA A 29 2.25 2.93 -8.02
C ALA A 29 1.97 3.32 -9.48
N LYS A 30 2.67 4.34 -10.01
CA LYS A 30 2.59 4.74 -11.42
C LYS A 30 3.54 3.95 -12.33
N ALA A 31 4.72 3.59 -11.84
CA ALA A 31 5.79 2.97 -12.64
C ALA A 31 5.69 1.43 -12.68
N ASP A 32 5.25 0.81 -11.59
CA ASP A 32 5.20 -0.64 -11.42
C ASP A 32 3.73 -1.09 -11.51
N PRO A 33 3.32 -1.75 -12.63
CA PRO A 33 1.96 -2.25 -12.78
C PRO A 33 1.63 -3.42 -11.84
N SER A 34 2.62 -4.00 -11.16
CA SER A 34 2.45 -5.02 -10.13
C SER A 34 2.14 -4.41 -8.75
N PHE A 35 2.27 -3.09 -8.60
CA PHE A 35 1.97 -2.42 -7.35
C PHE A 35 0.47 -2.50 -7.03
N PRO A 36 0.07 -2.71 -5.76
CA PRO A 36 -1.32 -2.81 -5.36
C PRO A 36 -2.12 -1.60 -5.84
N ARG A 37 -3.19 -1.85 -6.61
CA ARG A 37 -4.05 -0.79 -7.15
C ARG A 37 -4.74 -0.05 -6.00
N PRO A 38 -4.45 1.24 -5.80
CA PRO A 38 -5.15 2.03 -4.81
C PRO A 38 -6.62 2.17 -5.22
N PHE A 39 -7.55 1.93 -4.29
CA PHE A 39 -8.98 2.12 -4.51
C PHE A 39 -9.52 3.28 -3.68
N LYS A 40 -10.55 3.96 -4.17
CA LYS A 40 -11.20 5.05 -3.43
C LYS A 40 -12.13 4.46 -2.37
N VAL A 41 -11.87 4.77 -1.11
CA VAL A 41 -12.75 4.49 0.04
C VAL A 41 -13.74 5.65 0.25
N GLY A 42 -13.37 6.86 -0.18
CA GLY A 42 -14.23 8.04 -0.13
C GLY A 42 -13.78 9.12 -1.12
N PRO A 43 -14.47 10.27 -1.16
CA PRO A 43 -14.27 11.31 -2.19
C PRO A 43 -12.80 11.78 -2.31
N ASN A 44 -12.10 11.92 -1.17
CA ASN A 44 -10.68 12.29 -1.11
C ASN A 44 -9.82 11.27 -0.34
N SER A 45 -10.30 10.04 -0.21
CA SER A 45 -9.62 8.99 0.54
C SER A 45 -9.39 7.78 -0.33
N THR A 46 -8.14 7.61 -0.75
CA THR A 46 -7.66 6.37 -1.38
C THR A 46 -7.12 5.45 -0.30
N ALA A 47 -7.26 4.14 -0.48
CA ALA A 47 -6.66 3.12 0.37
C ALA A 47 -6.16 1.95 -0.48
N VAL A 48 -5.29 1.15 0.14
CA VAL A 48 -4.71 -0.06 -0.43
C VAL A 48 -4.90 -1.19 0.58
N MET A 49 -5.20 -2.39 0.09
CA MET A 49 -5.26 -3.55 0.98
C MET A 49 -3.87 -3.91 1.46
N ARG A 50 -3.77 -4.23 2.75
CA ARG A 50 -2.50 -4.68 3.34
C ARG A 50 -1.99 -5.96 2.67
N ARG A 51 -2.91 -6.91 2.40
CA ARG A 51 -2.56 -8.20 1.79
C ARG A 51 -1.91 -8.06 0.41
N ASP A 52 -2.36 -7.10 -0.40
CA ASP A 52 -1.74 -6.86 -1.71
C ASP A 52 -0.37 -6.17 -1.59
N LEU A 53 -0.16 -5.32 -0.56
CA LEU A 53 1.18 -4.79 -0.25
C LEU A 53 2.14 -5.90 0.18
N ASP A 54 1.69 -6.82 1.03
CA ASP A 54 2.51 -7.97 1.46
C ASP A 54 2.84 -8.88 0.26
N ALA A 55 1.87 -9.14 -0.64
CA ALA A 55 2.12 -9.92 -1.86
C ALA A 55 3.12 -9.24 -2.82
N TRP A 56 3.06 -7.91 -2.92
CA TRP A 56 4.02 -7.14 -3.72
C TRP A 56 5.42 -7.14 -3.09
N LEU A 57 5.53 -7.02 -1.77
CA LEU A 57 6.80 -7.12 -1.04
C LEU A 57 7.42 -8.51 -1.23
N GLU A 58 6.62 -9.57 -1.14
CA GLU A 58 7.11 -10.94 -1.36
C GLU A 58 7.61 -11.13 -2.81
N SER A 59 6.87 -10.59 -3.79
CA SER A 59 7.29 -10.58 -5.19
C SER A 59 8.62 -9.85 -5.41
N LYS A 60 8.91 -8.79 -4.64
CA LYS A 60 10.18 -8.05 -4.68
C LYS A 60 11.31 -8.75 -3.91
N ARG A 61 10.99 -9.53 -2.88
CA ARG A 61 11.98 -10.30 -2.09
C ARG A 61 12.54 -11.49 -2.87
N VAL A 62 11.72 -12.10 -3.71
CA VAL A 62 12.09 -13.29 -4.50
C VAL A 62 12.82 -12.95 -5.80
N ALA A 63 12.79 -11.68 -6.24
CA ALA A 63 13.41 -11.20 -7.48
C ALA A 63 14.87 -10.75 -7.31
#